data_AF-A0A9R0R6B6-F1
#
_entry.id   AF-A0A9R0R6B6-F1
#
_cell.length_a   1.000
_cell.length_b   1.000
_cell.length_c   1.000
_cell.angle_alpha   90.00
_cell.angle_beta   90.00
_cell.angle_gamma   90.00
#
_symmetry.space_group_name_H-M   'P 1'
#
loop_
_entity.id
_entity.type
_entity.pdbx_description
1 polymer ?
#
loop_
_entity_poly.entity_id
_entity_poly.type
_entity_poly.pdbx_seq_one_letter_code
_entity_poly.pdbx_strand_id
1 'polypeptide(L)'
;MQVRKRRRPVLADDQQQDPPSPGGVNLDLISRLPDAVLGTVVSLLPTKDGARTQALSRRWRHLWRSADAPLNLAAAPDLAGDDDSLAALVSRILSGHPGPARRLSLRLAFSPDSLGEADGWFRSASLAGLQDLEVTNLDWGSHYSLPPHPLARFAPTLCALRLGGCRFPGPAAPPPRFPHLKQIMLFNVGISEDSLQSVISSCAVLQSISLHNMSFGRLCISSPTLRSIAFYPPRDEGVVAAFRELVIDDAPCLERLLPIYPDDGPVTIRVIRAPKLEVLGFLSQGIPRLHLGTTLFQRMIVVTMTTKMRALKILVLECAPNLDFVVDFLKCFPCLEKLYVIFSEGRNTNIAGKYDQLDPIECLELHLKEVVLKNYCGGHRLYIDFAKFFLLNAKVLRKMEIGARYSYKSNCNIDDWTCYLRRQLQAENRASRDARVEVKVNKFTRHCCHILVMVCKMAYSLEQWNAFLPYPLWSKSYDRGGGD
;
A
#
# COMPACT_ATOMS: atom_id res chain seq x y z
N MET A 1 -16.26 -69.95 -0.68
CA MET A 1 -15.91 -71.17 0.08
C MET A 1 -14.44 -71.45 -0.17
N GLN A 2 -13.66 -71.63 0.90
CA GLN A 2 -12.20 -71.75 0.93
C GLN A 2 -11.65 -72.83 -0.02
N VAL A 3 -10.44 -72.63 -0.58
CA VAL A 3 -9.41 -73.68 -0.59
C VAL A 3 -8.00 -73.05 -0.54
N ARG A 4 -7.25 -73.41 0.50
CA ARG A 4 -5.80 -73.16 0.70
C ARG A 4 -4.97 -73.77 -0.45
N LYS A 5 -3.86 -73.14 -0.84
CA LYS A 5 -2.70 -73.87 -1.38
C LYS A 5 -1.36 -73.38 -0.84
N ARG A 6 -0.62 -74.36 -0.32
CA ARG A 6 0.79 -74.36 0.10
C ARG A 6 1.72 -74.28 -1.13
N ARG A 7 2.88 -73.62 -1.04
CA ARG A 7 4.26 -74.19 -0.89
C ARG A 7 5.35 -73.20 -1.37
N ARG A 8 6.44 -73.15 -0.60
CA ARG A 8 7.81 -72.58 -0.82
C ARG A 8 8.51 -73.25 -2.05
N PRO A 9 9.72 -72.84 -2.55
CA PRO A 9 10.77 -72.01 -1.94
C PRO A 9 11.50 -70.99 -2.85
N VAL A 10 12.45 -70.28 -2.22
CA VAL A 10 13.43 -69.30 -2.72
C VAL A 10 14.65 -69.98 -3.38
N LEU A 11 15.26 -69.30 -4.37
CA LEU A 11 16.66 -69.25 -4.88
C LEU A 11 16.59 -69.05 -6.41
N ALA A 12 17.36 -68.24 -7.12
CA ALA A 12 18.33 -67.16 -6.89
C ALA A 12 18.42 -66.40 -8.24
N ASP A 13 18.81 -65.13 -8.27
CA ASP A 13 19.88 -64.68 -9.17
C ASP A 13 20.24 -63.19 -8.99
N ASP A 14 21.56 -63.02 -8.93
CA ASP A 14 22.41 -61.95 -9.40
C ASP A 14 22.26 -60.50 -8.92
N GLN A 15 23.26 -60.16 -8.11
CA GLN A 15 23.74 -58.83 -7.82
C GLN A 15 24.37 -58.19 -9.07
N GLN A 16 23.80 -57.08 -9.53
CA GLN A 16 24.57 -56.02 -10.18
C GLN A 16 24.53 -54.81 -9.24
N GLN A 17 25.65 -54.53 -8.57
CA GLN A 17 25.85 -53.34 -7.76
C GLN A 17 26.18 -52.16 -8.68
N ASP A 18 25.30 -51.16 -8.72
CA ASP A 18 25.67 -49.82 -9.18
C ASP A 18 26.59 -49.15 -8.14
N PRO A 19 27.61 -48.38 -8.56
CA PRO A 19 28.51 -47.70 -7.63
C PRO A 19 27.76 -46.61 -6.84
N PRO A 20 28.18 -46.31 -5.59
CA PRO A 20 27.51 -45.31 -4.79
C PRO A 20 27.72 -43.93 -5.42
N SER A 21 26.62 -43.30 -5.85
CA SER A 21 26.60 -41.88 -6.17
C SER A 21 27.25 -41.11 -5.01
N PRO A 22 28.22 -40.21 -5.27
CA PRO A 22 28.88 -39.47 -4.22
C PRO A 22 27.81 -38.71 -3.46
N GLY A 23 27.69 -39.01 -2.17
CA GLY A 23 26.75 -38.39 -1.26
C GLY A 23 26.89 -36.87 -1.33
N GLY A 24 25.99 -36.24 -2.08
CA GLY A 24 25.64 -34.85 -1.88
C GLY A 24 25.07 -34.78 -0.49
N VAL A 25 25.94 -34.51 0.49
CA VAL A 25 25.56 -34.21 1.85
C VAL A 25 24.61 -33.03 1.70
N ASN A 26 23.30 -33.28 1.83
CA ASN A 26 22.30 -32.23 1.88
C ASN A 26 22.51 -31.55 3.24
N LEU A 27 23.54 -30.71 3.29
CA LEU A 27 23.97 -30.01 4.48
C LEU A 27 22.83 -29.08 4.85
N ASP A 28 22.12 -29.42 5.93
CA ASP A 28 21.15 -28.51 6.52
C ASP A 28 21.89 -27.31 7.11
N LEU A 29 22.18 -26.34 6.24
CA LEU A 29 22.90 -25.12 6.56
C LEU A 29 22.14 -24.27 7.58
N ILE A 30 20.80 -24.37 7.60
CA ILE A 30 19.96 -23.63 8.54
C ILE A 30 20.16 -24.21 9.95
N SER A 31 20.17 -25.53 10.10
CA SER A 31 20.46 -26.18 11.40
C SER A 31 21.89 -25.98 11.91
N ARG A 32 22.79 -25.36 11.15
CA ARG A 32 24.16 -24.98 11.60
C ARG A 32 24.25 -23.56 12.15
N LEU A 33 23.24 -22.72 11.95
CA LEU A 33 23.24 -21.35 12.47
C LEU A 33 23.17 -21.34 14.00
N PRO A 34 23.76 -20.34 14.70
CA PRO A 34 23.61 -20.17 16.14
C PRO A 34 22.16 -19.93 16.56
N ASP A 35 21.79 -20.31 17.78
CA ASP A 35 20.41 -20.15 18.30
C ASP A 35 19.93 -18.70 18.28
N ALA A 36 20.83 -17.72 18.48
CA ALA A 36 20.50 -16.30 18.37
C ALA A 36 20.05 -15.90 16.95
N VAL A 37 20.67 -16.47 15.91
CA VAL A 37 20.30 -16.22 14.51
C VAL A 37 18.99 -16.93 14.20
N LEU A 38 18.82 -18.17 14.66
CA LEU A 38 17.57 -18.90 14.50
C LEU A 38 16.41 -18.21 15.22
N GLY A 39 16.64 -17.70 16.44
CA GLY A 39 15.69 -16.87 17.18
C GLY A 39 15.31 -15.59 16.43
N THR A 40 16.27 -14.97 15.74
CA THR A 40 16.00 -13.83 14.86
C THR A 40 15.13 -14.25 13.66
N VAL A 41 15.44 -15.35 12.98
CA VAL A 41 14.62 -15.88 11.88
C VAL A 41 13.20 -16.17 12.35
N VAL A 42 13.07 -16.85 13.49
CA VAL A 42 11.80 -17.17 14.13
C VAL A 42 11.02 -15.91 14.48
N SER A 43 11.68 -14.86 14.97
CA SER A 43 11.04 -13.57 15.22
C SER A 43 10.45 -12.97 13.95
N LEU A 44 11.08 -13.11 12.79
CA LEU A 44 10.58 -12.51 11.54
C LEU A 44 9.32 -13.21 10.98
N LEU A 45 8.95 -14.38 11.50
CA LEU A 45 7.77 -15.12 11.06
C LEU A 45 6.48 -14.58 11.71
N PRO A 46 5.32 -14.72 11.04
CA PRO A 46 4.03 -14.56 11.69
C PRO A 46 3.91 -15.44 12.93
N THR A 47 3.23 -14.97 13.98
CA THR A 47 3.14 -15.66 15.29
C THR A 47 2.78 -17.15 15.18
N LYS A 48 1.84 -17.50 14.30
CA LYS A 48 1.42 -18.89 14.05
C LYS A 48 2.55 -19.74 13.47
N ASP A 49 3.27 -19.19 12.49
CA ASP A 49 4.34 -19.91 11.81
C ASP A 49 5.60 -19.97 12.67
N GLY A 50 5.89 -18.91 13.43
CA GLY A 50 6.89 -18.87 14.48
C GLY A 50 6.65 -19.97 15.53
N ALA A 51 5.42 -20.09 16.05
CA ALA A 51 5.05 -21.18 16.96
C ALA A 51 5.12 -22.56 16.30
N ARG A 52 4.75 -22.70 15.01
CA ARG A 52 4.86 -23.96 14.25
C ARG A 52 6.30 -24.42 14.06
N THR A 53 7.28 -23.51 14.08
CA THR A 53 8.70 -23.91 13.99
C THR A 53 9.10 -24.88 15.11
N GLN A 54 8.38 -24.89 16.24
CA GLN A 54 8.61 -25.83 17.33
C GLN A 54 8.44 -27.31 16.93
N ALA A 55 7.74 -27.58 15.83
CA ALA A 55 7.55 -28.92 15.27
C ALA A 55 8.70 -29.36 14.33
N LEU A 56 9.59 -28.46 13.90
CA LEU A 56 10.64 -28.78 12.93
C LEU A 56 11.70 -29.71 13.49
N SER A 57 12.22 -29.43 14.69
CA SER A 57 13.13 -30.33 15.39
C SER A 57 13.20 -30.04 16.89
N ARG A 58 13.90 -30.90 17.65
CA ARG A 58 14.11 -30.71 19.10
C ARG A 58 14.78 -29.36 19.43
N ARG A 59 15.66 -28.88 18.54
CA ARG A 59 16.35 -27.59 18.69
C ARG A 59 15.38 -26.42 18.54
N TRP A 60 14.47 -26.47 17.57
CA TRP A 60 13.51 -25.38 17.33
C TRP A 60 12.38 -25.31 18.34
N ARG A 61 12.10 -26.42 19.05
CA ARG A 61 11.03 -26.51 20.06
C ARG A 61 11.11 -25.41 21.13
N HIS A 62 12.31 -25.04 21.55
CA HIS A 62 12.50 -24.04 22.62
C HIS A 62 12.78 -22.63 22.09
N LEU A 63 13.15 -22.46 20.81
CA LEU A 63 13.51 -21.16 20.24
C LEU A 63 12.39 -20.13 20.32
N TRP A 64 11.14 -20.52 20.02
CA TRP A 64 9.99 -19.62 20.12
C TRP A 64 9.69 -19.15 21.56
N ARG A 65 10.17 -19.86 22.58
CA ARG A 65 9.99 -19.50 24.00
C ARG A 65 11.31 -19.10 24.66
N SER A 66 12.36 -18.87 23.87
CA SER A 66 13.68 -18.50 24.40
C SER A 66 13.66 -17.05 24.88
N ALA A 67 14.42 -16.76 25.93
CA ALA A 67 14.65 -15.39 26.39
C ALA A 67 15.39 -14.55 25.33
N ASP A 68 16.20 -15.21 24.49
CA ASP A 68 17.03 -14.57 23.47
C ASP A 68 16.30 -14.34 22.13
N ALA A 69 15.08 -14.88 21.98
CA ALA A 69 14.29 -14.72 20.77
C ALA A 69 13.26 -13.59 20.97
N PRO A 70 13.33 -12.51 20.17
CA PRO A 70 12.35 -11.45 20.29
C PRO A 70 10.97 -11.92 19.84
N LEU A 71 9.95 -11.70 20.68
CA LEU A 71 8.57 -12.06 20.36
C LEU A 71 8.00 -11.13 19.30
N ASN A 72 7.43 -11.71 18.24
CA ASN A 72 6.56 -11.02 17.30
C ASN A 72 5.14 -11.57 17.44
N LEU A 73 4.29 -10.79 18.12
CA LEU A 73 2.90 -11.15 18.40
C LEU A 73 1.97 -10.38 17.47
N ALA A 74 1.19 -11.09 16.66
CA ALA A 74 0.16 -10.54 15.79
C ALA A 74 -1.17 -11.19 16.12
N ALA A 75 -1.94 -10.57 17.00
CA ALA A 75 -3.30 -10.96 17.35
C ALA A 75 -4.26 -10.47 16.27
N ALA A 76 -4.90 -11.41 15.57
CA ALA A 76 -5.90 -11.13 14.56
C ALA A 76 -6.99 -12.23 14.59
N PRO A 77 -8.18 -11.98 14.02
CA PRO A 77 -9.33 -12.89 14.12
C PRO A 77 -9.12 -14.30 13.53
N ASP A 78 -8.00 -14.52 12.82
CA ASP A 78 -7.59 -15.83 12.30
C ASP A 78 -6.85 -16.71 13.33
N LEU A 79 -6.43 -16.13 14.46
CA LEU A 79 -5.74 -16.84 15.54
C LEU A 79 -6.68 -17.47 16.57
N ALA A 80 -7.89 -16.97 16.74
CA ALA A 80 -8.90 -17.51 17.66
C ALA A 80 -10.31 -17.41 17.04
N GLY A 81 -11.26 -18.18 17.54
CA GLY A 81 -12.63 -18.21 17.01
C GLY A 81 -13.47 -16.97 17.33
N ASP A 82 -13.08 -16.22 18.36
CA ASP A 82 -13.74 -15.04 18.89
C ASP A 82 -12.72 -14.10 19.55
N ASP A 83 -13.10 -12.84 19.78
CA ASP A 83 -12.21 -11.79 20.30
C ASP A 83 -11.81 -12.00 21.78
N ASP A 84 -12.68 -12.57 22.62
CA ASP A 84 -12.38 -12.81 24.04
C ASP A 84 -11.33 -13.93 24.19
N SER A 85 -11.48 -15.01 23.42
CA SER A 85 -10.48 -16.07 23.31
C SER A 85 -9.14 -15.54 22.80
N LEU A 86 -9.17 -14.56 21.88
CA LEU A 86 -7.98 -13.93 21.34
C LEU A 86 -7.30 -13.04 22.39
N ALA A 87 -8.07 -12.26 23.14
CA ALA A 87 -7.58 -11.44 24.26
C ALA A 87 -6.93 -12.30 25.35
N ALA A 88 -7.60 -13.39 25.76
CA ALA A 88 -7.05 -14.37 26.70
C ALA A 88 -5.75 -15.02 26.19
N LEU A 89 -5.67 -15.31 24.88
CA LEU A 89 -4.46 -15.83 24.25
C LEU A 89 -3.31 -14.83 24.30
N VAL A 90 -3.58 -13.54 24.01
CA VAL A 90 -2.60 -12.45 24.10
C VAL A 90 -2.09 -12.31 25.54
N SER A 91 -2.99 -12.26 26.52
CA SER A 91 -2.66 -12.24 27.95
C SER A 91 -1.73 -13.39 28.35
N ARG A 92 -2.04 -14.61 27.89
CA ARG A 92 -1.23 -15.80 28.19
C ARG A 92 0.14 -15.78 27.52
N ILE A 93 0.24 -15.26 26.29
CA ILE A 93 1.51 -15.15 25.59
C ILE A 93 2.40 -14.09 26.25
N LEU A 94 1.86 -12.90 26.54
CA LEU A 94 2.64 -11.81 27.14
C LEU A 94 3.07 -12.09 28.58
N SER A 95 2.34 -12.91 29.32
CA SER A 95 2.73 -13.36 30.67
C SER A 95 3.68 -14.55 30.66
N GLY A 96 3.54 -15.47 29.70
CA GLY A 96 4.33 -16.70 29.62
C GLY A 96 5.63 -16.59 28.81
N HIS A 97 5.84 -15.51 28.06
CA HIS A 97 7.03 -15.35 27.23
C HIS A 97 8.17 -14.67 28.01
N PRO A 98 9.35 -15.32 28.14
CA PRO A 98 10.46 -14.78 28.95
C PRO A 98 11.29 -13.70 28.22
N GLY A 99 11.27 -13.68 26.88
CA GLY A 99 12.04 -12.74 26.06
C GLY A 99 11.29 -11.44 25.74
N PRO A 100 12.01 -10.38 25.31
CA PRO A 100 11.40 -9.10 24.94
C PRO A 100 10.58 -9.22 23.64
N ALA A 101 9.50 -8.46 23.53
CA ALA A 101 8.74 -8.33 22.30
C ALA A 101 9.33 -7.23 21.42
N ARG A 102 9.52 -7.55 20.14
CA ARG A 102 9.97 -6.60 19.12
C ARG A 102 8.78 -5.99 18.38
N ARG A 103 7.76 -6.79 18.08
CA ARG A 103 6.54 -6.37 17.40
C ARG A 103 5.29 -6.82 18.14
N LEU A 104 4.34 -5.90 18.28
CA LEU A 104 3.00 -6.16 18.79
C LEU A 104 1.99 -5.60 17.79
N SER A 105 1.19 -6.50 17.23
CA SER A 105 0.08 -6.17 16.34
C SER A 105 -1.20 -6.72 16.96
N LEU A 106 -2.14 -5.83 17.27
CA LEU A 106 -3.43 -6.12 17.87
C LEU A 106 -4.52 -5.63 16.92
N ARG A 107 -5.24 -6.56 16.30
CA ARG A 107 -6.40 -6.28 15.44
C ARG A 107 -7.60 -7.00 16.04
N LEU A 108 -8.31 -6.29 16.92
CA LEU A 108 -9.36 -6.82 17.80
C LEU A 108 -10.57 -5.89 17.75
N ALA A 109 -11.77 -6.41 17.98
CA ALA A 109 -12.89 -5.55 18.35
C ALA A 109 -12.78 -5.24 19.85
N PHE A 110 -12.44 -4.00 20.20
CA PHE A 110 -12.29 -3.61 21.60
C PHE A 110 -13.67 -3.37 22.24
N SER A 111 -14.12 -4.29 23.09
CA SER A 111 -15.19 -4.05 24.05
C SER A 111 -14.68 -3.25 25.26
N PRO A 112 -15.55 -2.58 26.05
CA PRO A 112 -15.14 -1.90 27.28
C PRO A 112 -14.33 -2.77 28.25
N ASP A 113 -14.66 -4.06 28.36
CA ASP A 113 -13.95 -5.01 29.23
C ASP A 113 -12.55 -5.35 28.68
N SER A 114 -12.43 -5.54 27.36
CA SER A 114 -11.14 -5.80 26.70
C SER A 114 -10.16 -4.62 26.75
N LEU A 115 -10.64 -3.39 27.00
CA LEU A 115 -9.78 -2.22 27.17
C LEU A 115 -8.94 -2.30 28.45
N GLY A 116 -9.52 -2.83 29.54
CA GLY A 116 -8.79 -3.07 30.78
C GLY A 116 -7.67 -4.09 30.59
N GLU A 117 -7.93 -5.13 29.81
CA GLU A 117 -6.92 -6.13 29.44
C GLU A 117 -5.82 -5.52 28.55
N ALA A 118 -6.19 -4.72 27.56
CA ALA A 118 -5.25 -4.03 26.68
C ALA A 118 -4.31 -3.09 27.45
N ASP A 119 -4.83 -2.37 28.44
CA ASP A 119 -4.02 -1.56 29.35
C ASP A 119 -3.02 -2.40 30.15
N GLY A 120 -3.44 -3.58 30.60
CA GLY A 120 -2.56 -4.57 31.22
C GLY A 120 -1.46 -5.04 30.28
N TRP A 121 -1.78 -5.30 29.01
CA TRP A 121 -0.81 -5.70 27.98
C TRP A 121 0.23 -4.62 27.75
N PHE A 122 -0.17 -3.36 27.58
CA PHE A 122 0.75 -2.25 27.39
C PHE A 122 1.67 -2.00 28.61
N ARG A 123 1.28 -2.47 29.80
CA ARG A 123 2.11 -2.42 31.00
C ARG A 123 3.09 -3.59 31.12
N SER A 124 2.94 -4.64 30.32
CA SER A 124 3.81 -5.83 30.38
C SER A 124 5.29 -5.49 30.22
N ALA A 125 6.14 -6.10 31.05
CA ALA A 125 7.60 -5.93 30.98
C ALA A 125 8.18 -6.45 29.65
N SER A 126 7.52 -7.45 29.04
CA SER A 126 7.92 -8.00 27.74
C SER A 126 7.96 -6.94 26.64
N LEU A 127 7.14 -5.88 26.73
CA LEU A 127 7.05 -4.83 25.71
C LEU A 127 8.05 -3.67 25.91
N ALA A 128 8.97 -3.74 26.88
CA ALA A 128 9.87 -2.61 27.19
C ALA A 128 10.77 -2.18 26.02
N GLY A 129 11.09 -3.10 25.10
CA GLY A 129 11.92 -2.86 23.91
C GLY A 129 11.14 -2.78 22.59
N LEU A 130 9.85 -2.48 22.64
CA LEU A 130 8.97 -2.58 21.48
C LEU A 130 9.40 -1.62 20.35
N GLN A 131 9.57 -2.16 19.14
CA GLN A 131 9.99 -1.39 17.96
C GLN A 131 8.85 -1.18 16.96
N ASP A 132 7.87 -2.07 16.91
CA ASP A 132 6.76 -2.03 15.98
C ASP A 132 5.45 -2.24 16.75
N LEU A 133 4.61 -1.20 16.77
CA LEU A 133 3.30 -1.24 17.41
C LEU A 133 2.20 -1.02 16.37
N GLU A 134 1.27 -1.96 16.31
CA GLU A 134 0.05 -1.88 15.52
C GLU A 134 -1.15 -2.16 16.40
N VAL A 135 -2.10 -1.22 16.48
CA VAL A 135 -3.35 -1.39 17.23
C VAL A 135 -4.49 -0.90 16.36
N THR A 136 -5.37 -1.81 15.96
CA THR A 136 -6.54 -1.51 15.11
C THR A 136 -7.81 -2.02 15.79
N ASN A 137 -8.75 -1.11 16.06
CA ASN A 137 -10.09 -1.51 16.46
C ASN A 137 -10.89 -1.97 15.24
N LEU A 138 -11.44 -3.19 15.34
CA LEU A 138 -12.32 -3.77 14.34
C LEU A 138 -13.80 -3.47 14.60
N ASP A 139 -14.15 -2.86 15.73
CA ASP A 139 -15.46 -2.27 15.95
C ASP A 139 -15.47 -0.82 15.44
N TRP A 140 -16.20 -0.58 14.35
CA TRP A 140 -16.24 0.73 13.67
C TRP A 140 -17.33 1.64 14.27
N GLY A 141 -18.20 1.11 15.13
CA GLY A 141 -19.25 1.87 15.80
C GLY A 141 -18.77 2.65 17.04
N SER A 142 -17.57 2.31 17.55
CA SER A 142 -16.99 2.92 18.75
C SER A 142 -15.54 3.34 18.53
N HIS A 143 -15.22 4.60 18.81
CA HIS A 143 -13.82 5.03 18.90
C HIS A 143 -13.34 4.83 20.34
N TYR A 144 -12.46 3.86 20.56
CA TYR A 144 -11.75 3.75 21.83
C TYR A 144 -10.72 4.87 21.95
N SER A 145 -10.45 5.36 23.16
CA SER A 145 -9.36 6.31 23.39
C SER A 145 -8.10 5.52 23.72
N LEU A 146 -7.06 5.68 22.90
CA LEU A 146 -5.78 5.05 23.20
C LEU A 146 -5.22 5.74 24.46
N PRO A 147 -4.82 4.99 25.50
CA PRO A 147 -4.29 5.61 26.70
C PRO A 147 -2.99 6.35 26.36
N PRO A 148 -2.69 7.46 27.06
CA PRO A 148 -1.46 8.23 26.84
C PRO A 148 -0.20 7.48 27.31
N HIS A 149 -0.33 6.64 28.34
CA HIS A 149 0.80 5.95 28.98
C HIS A 149 1.56 4.96 28.07
N PRO A 150 0.89 4.10 27.26
CA PRO A 150 1.55 3.22 26.29
C PRO A 150 2.42 3.98 25.30
N LEU A 151 1.91 5.06 24.68
CA LEU A 151 2.67 5.82 23.70
C LEU A 151 3.90 6.48 24.31
N ALA A 152 3.76 7.11 25.48
CA ALA A 152 4.89 7.71 26.18
C ALA A 152 5.97 6.67 26.56
N ARG A 153 5.55 5.48 26.98
CA ARG A 153 6.45 4.38 27.34
C ARG A 153 7.24 3.86 26.15
N PHE A 154 6.58 3.64 25.02
CA PHE A 154 7.23 3.03 23.85
C PHE A 154 7.90 4.04 22.92
N ALA A 155 7.62 5.34 23.09
CA ALA A 155 8.15 6.39 22.23
C ALA A 155 9.68 6.35 22.02
N PRO A 156 10.52 6.06 23.04
CA PRO A 156 11.97 6.02 22.87
C PRO A 156 12.46 4.88 21.96
N THR A 157 11.74 3.75 21.89
CA THR A 157 12.18 2.55 21.16
C THR A 157 11.46 2.34 19.83
N LEU A 158 10.31 2.99 19.64
CA LEU A 158 9.44 2.76 18.49
C LEU A 158 10.08 3.18 17.17
N CYS A 159 10.08 2.26 16.21
CA CYS A 159 10.48 2.48 14.82
C CYS A 159 9.29 2.63 13.88
N ALA A 160 8.16 1.97 14.18
CA ALA A 160 6.94 2.01 13.38
C ALA A 160 5.69 2.06 14.27
N LEU A 161 4.79 3.01 14.00
CA LEU A 161 3.51 3.17 14.70
C LEU A 161 2.36 3.03 13.71
N ARG A 162 1.42 2.11 13.98
CA ARG A 162 0.19 1.92 13.21
C ARG A 162 -1.00 1.96 14.15
N LEU A 163 -1.90 2.91 13.94
CA LEU A 163 -3.10 3.06 14.78
C LEU A 163 -4.35 3.06 13.90
N GLY A 164 -5.37 2.33 14.33
CA GLY A 164 -6.62 2.12 13.62
C GLY A 164 -7.83 2.25 14.53
N GLY A 165 -8.84 3.06 14.15
CA GLY A 165 -10.13 3.12 14.84
C GLY A 165 -10.06 3.64 16.27
N CYS A 166 -9.14 4.57 16.58
CA CYS A 166 -8.89 5.08 17.93
C CYS A 166 -8.93 6.60 18.02
N ARG A 167 -9.11 7.16 19.22
CA ARG A 167 -8.80 8.56 19.51
C ARG A 167 -7.37 8.64 20.01
N PHE A 168 -6.56 9.45 19.34
CA PHE A 168 -5.22 9.75 19.78
C PHE A 168 -5.31 10.55 21.09
N PRO A 169 -4.51 10.23 22.12
CA PRO A 169 -4.54 10.99 23.36
C PRO A 169 -4.27 12.46 23.05
N GLY A 170 -5.00 13.36 23.72
CA GLY A 170 -4.75 14.80 23.61
C GLY A 170 -3.28 15.14 23.88
N PRO A 171 -2.84 16.36 23.54
CA PRO A 171 -1.43 16.74 23.67
C PRO A 171 -0.97 16.52 25.11
N ALA A 172 -0.18 15.46 25.32
CA ALA A 172 0.43 15.19 26.61
C ALA A 172 1.51 16.26 26.85
N ALA A 173 1.55 16.81 28.06
CA ALA A 173 2.62 17.70 28.49
C ALA A 173 3.53 16.94 29.47
N PRO A 174 4.79 16.64 29.13
CA PRO A 174 5.49 16.93 27.87
C PRO A 174 5.10 15.96 26.72
N PRO A 175 5.20 16.40 25.46
CA PRO A 175 4.88 15.56 24.32
C PRO A 175 5.87 14.39 24.20
N PRO A 176 5.40 13.17 23.86
CA PRO A 176 6.28 12.02 23.69
C PRO A 176 7.26 12.26 22.55
N ARG A 177 8.55 12.07 22.81
CA ARG A 177 9.61 12.18 21.80
C ARG A 177 9.85 10.83 21.15
N PHE A 178 9.81 10.79 19.83
CA PHE A 178 9.97 9.58 19.03
C PHE A 178 11.29 9.62 18.24
N PRO A 179 12.45 9.39 18.88
CA PRO A 179 13.77 9.58 18.26
C PRO A 179 14.07 8.57 17.14
N HIS A 180 13.39 7.42 17.13
CA HIS A 180 13.66 6.33 16.19
C HIS A 180 12.50 6.04 15.23
N LEU A 181 11.40 6.80 15.31
CA LEU A 181 10.19 6.55 14.55
C LEU A 181 10.38 6.94 13.08
N LYS A 182 10.37 5.91 12.22
CA LYS A 182 10.56 6.04 10.77
C LYS A 182 9.24 6.00 10.01
N GLN A 183 8.22 5.34 10.56
CA GLN A 183 6.95 5.11 9.87
C GLN A 183 5.76 5.37 10.78
N ILE A 184 4.80 6.16 10.28
CA ILE A 184 3.52 6.41 10.95
C ILE A 184 2.40 6.06 9.97
N MET A 185 1.46 5.21 10.39
CA MET A 185 0.21 5.00 9.68
C MET A 185 -0.98 5.17 10.63
N LEU A 186 -1.88 6.08 10.27
CA LEU A 186 -3.11 6.35 11.02
C LEU A 186 -4.30 6.02 10.13
N PHE A 187 -5.24 5.22 10.63
CA PHE A 187 -6.46 4.83 9.95
C PHE A 187 -7.68 5.10 10.83
N ASN A 188 -8.60 5.96 10.40
CA ASN A 188 -9.79 6.31 11.18
C ASN A 188 -9.44 6.75 12.62
N VAL A 189 -8.41 7.60 12.75
CA VAL A 189 -7.91 8.05 14.05
C VAL A 189 -8.39 9.47 14.32
N GLY A 190 -9.09 9.66 15.44
CA GLY A 190 -9.46 10.98 15.94
C GLY A 190 -8.25 11.67 16.58
N ILE A 191 -7.62 12.60 15.86
CA ILE A 191 -6.45 13.38 16.32
C ILE A 191 -6.65 14.85 15.95
N SER A 192 -6.28 15.78 16.85
CA SER A 192 -6.28 17.21 16.53
C SER A 192 -5.10 17.58 15.63
N GLU A 193 -5.23 18.68 14.89
CA GLU A 193 -4.18 19.22 14.03
C GLU A 193 -2.88 19.45 14.82
N ASP A 194 -2.98 20.11 15.97
CA ASP A 194 -1.83 20.43 16.83
C ASP A 194 -1.10 19.19 17.35
N SER A 195 -1.85 18.14 17.73
CA SER A 195 -1.25 16.89 18.20
C SER A 195 -0.50 16.18 17.07
N LEU A 196 -1.07 16.14 15.87
CA LEU A 196 -0.39 15.53 14.71
C LEU A 196 0.86 16.32 14.32
N GLN A 197 0.81 17.65 14.36
CA GLN A 197 1.97 18.52 14.15
C GLN A 197 3.07 18.29 15.19
N SER A 198 2.68 18.17 16.46
CA SER A 198 3.60 17.89 17.56
C SER A 198 4.29 16.53 17.39
N VAL A 199 3.56 15.50 16.96
CA VAL A 199 4.14 14.18 16.68
C VAL A 199 5.12 14.26 15.50
N ILE A 200 4.75 14.90 14.38
CA ILE A 200 5.61 15.02 13.19
C ILE A 200 6.89 15.80 13.52
N SER A 201 6.77 16.94 14.22
CA SER A 201 7.93 17.77 14.60
C SER A 201 8.85 17.10 15.63
N SER A 202 8.31 16.21 16.46
CA SER A 202 9.07 15.44 17.44
C SER A 202 9.84 14.24 16.85
N CYS A 203 9.64 13.91 15.57
CA CYS A 203 10.29 12.79 14.90
C CYS A 203 11.45 13.26 14.01
N ALA A 204 12.69 13.11 14.46
CA ALA A 204 13.87 13.52 13.68
C ALA A 204 14.15 12.61 12.46
N VAL A 205 13.74 11.34 12.50
CA VAL A 205 14.09 10.33 11.50
C VAL A 205 12.89 9.81 10.69
N LEU A 206 11.77 10.52 10.71
CA LEU A 206 10.53 10.10 10.04
C LEU A 206 10.75 10.01 8.52
N GLN A 207 10.43 8.86 7.94
CA GLN A 207 10.61 8.59 6.50
C GLN A 207 9.29 8.47 5.76
N SER A 208 8.25 7.93 6.40
CA SER A 208 6.96 7.69 5.78
C SER A 208 5.81 8.02 6.73
N ILE A 209 4.82 8.76 6.21
CA ILE A 209 3.56 9.03 6.89
C ILE A 209 2.39 8.63 5.99
N SER A 210 1.41 7.97 6.59
CA SER A 210 0.20 7.52 5.91
C SER A 210 -1.05 7.85 6.72
N LEU A 211 -1.96 8.59 6.12
CA LEU A 211 -3.12 9.16 6.81
C LEU A 211 -4.40 8.71 6.10
N HIS A 212 -5.20 7.87 6.74
CA HIS A 212 -6.38 7.26 6.14
C HIS A 212 -7.64 7.57 6.93
N ASN A 213 -8.71 7.98 6.26
CA ASN A 213 -10.00 8.26 6.89
C ASN A 213 -9.87 9.23 8.08
N MET A 214 -9.19 10.35 7.88
CA MET A 214 -8.92 11.35 8.93
C MET A 214 -9.87 12.55 8.82
N SER A 215 -10.20 13.18 9.95
CA SER A 215 -11.24 14.22 10.05
C SER A 215 -10.76 15.61 10.50
N PHE A 216 -9.49 15.97 10.26
CA PHE A 216 -8.96 17.30 10.56
C PHE A 216 -9.00 18.23 9.32
N GLY A 217 -9.08 19.55 9.50
CA GLY A 217 -9.30 20.50 8.42
C GLY A 217 -8.04 20.83 7.61
N ARG A 218 -6.94 21.17 8.27
CA ARG A 218 -5.68 21.59 7.64
C ARG A 218 -4.48 20.84 8.22
N LEU A 219 -3.56 20.45 7.35
CA LEU A 219 -2.30 19.82 7.75
C LEU A 219 -1.12 20.50 7.07
N CYS A 220 -0.21 21.05 7.87
CA CYS A 220 1.04 21.65 7.38
C CYS A 220 2.22 20.72 7.69
N ILE A 221 2.94 20.21 6.70
CA ILE A 221 4.07 19.31 6.93
C ILE A 221 5.36 20.04 6.62
N SER A 222 6.22 20.15 7.63
CA SER A 222 7.61 20.59 7.49
C SER A 222 8.48 19.52 8.15
N SER A 223 9.28 18.81 7.34
CA SER A 223 10.12 17.71 7.83
C SER A 223 11.33 17.50 6.92
N PRO A 224 12.56 17.56 7.46
CA PRO A 224 13.77 17.42 6.66
C PRO A 224 14.05 15.98 6.21
N THR A 225 13.44 14.98 6.85
CA THR A 225 13.76 13.55 6.64
C THR A 225 12.65 12.76 5.93
N LEU A 226 11.45 13.33 5.84
CA LEU A 226 10.29 12.67 5.26
C LEU A 226 10.49 12.39 3.76
N ARG A 227 10.29 11.14 3.35
CA ARG A 227 10.46 10.66 1.97
C ARG A 227 9.15 10.30 1.30
N SER A 228 8.12 9.91 2.05
CA SER A 228 6.85 9.51 1.49
C SER A 228 5.68 10.00 2.33
N ILE A 229 4.69 10.60 1.66
CA ILE A 229 3.38 10.94 2.22
C ILE A 229 2.33 10.18 1.42
N ALA A 230 1.46 9.46 2.12
CA ALA A 230 0.29 8.84 1.55
C ALA A 230 -0.95 9.29 2.30
N PHE A 231 -2.06 9.50 1.59
CA PHE A 231 -3.33 9.76 2.27
C PHE A 231 -4.54 9.20 1.52
N TYR A 232 -5.58 8.92 2.31
CA TYR A 232 -6.84 8.35 1.87
C TYR A 232 -8.01 9.05 2.58
N PRO A 233 -8.99 9.59 1.84
CA PRO A 233 -10.08 10.34 2.42
C PRO A 233 -11.11 9.48 3.17
N PRO A 234 -11.92 10.11 4.04
CA PRO A 234 -13.04 9.47 4.68
C PRO A 234 -14.12 9.08 3.66
N ARG A 235 -14.68 7.87 3.80
CA ARG A 235 -15.76 7.35 2.92
C ARG A 235 -17.17 7.63 3.44
N ASP A 236 -17.32 8.10 4.68
CA ASP A 236 -18.66 8.25 5.26
C ASP A 236 -19.33 9.54 4.79
N GLU A 237 -20.44 9.37 4.05
CA GLU A 237 -21.31 10.42 3.47
C GLU A 237 -21.98 11.35 4.50
N GLY A 238 -21.63 11.26 5.79
CA GLY A 238 -22.33 11.96 6.89
C GLY A 238 -21.47 12.86 7.79
N VAL A 239 -20.13 12.83 7.70
CA VAL A 239 -19.25 13.58 8.62
C VAL A 239 -18.68 14.83 7.95
N VAL A 240 -19.15 15.99 8.39
CA VAL A 240 -18.92 17.33 7.80
C VAL A 240 -17.50 17.90 8.05
N ALA A 241 -16.60 17.15 8.68
CA ALA A 241 -15.21 17.56 8.87
C ALA A 241 -14.30 16.97 7.78
N ALA A 242 -14.54 17.36 6.52
CA ALA A 242 -13.72 16.96 5.38
C ALA A 242 -12.31 17.54 5.53
N PHE A 243 -11.28 16.70 5.36
CA PHE A 243 -9.90 17.15 5.18
C PHE A 243 -9.85 18.18 4.05
N ARG A 244 -9.49 19.44 4.35
CA ARG A 244 -9.62 20.57 3.41
C ARG A 244 -8.32 20.91 2.72
N GLU A 245 -7.22 20.99 3.48
CA GLU A 245 -5.96 21.50 2.95
C GLU A 245 -4.76 20.69 3.45
N LEU A 246 -3.93 20.22 2.51
CA LEU A 246 -2.60 19.71 2.77
C LEU A 246 -1.57 20.73 2.28
N VAL A 247 -0.68 21.18 3.16
CA VAL A 247 0.44 22.07 2.83
C VAL A 247 1.74 21.34 3.14
N ILE A 248 2.58 21.15 2.15
CA ILE A 248 3.97 20.70 2.30
C ILE A 248 4.82 21.97 2.21
N ASP A 249 5.22 22.50 3.36
CA ASP A 249 5.95 23.76 3.46
C ASP A 249 7.42 23.56 3.10
N ASP A 250 8.11 22.68 3.84
CA ASP A 250 9.51 22.34 3.60
C ASP A 250 9.80 20.86 3.81
N ALA A 251 9.97 20.14 2.71
CA ALA A 251 10.28 18.71 2.74
C ALA A 251 11.38 18.38 1.71
N PRO A 252 12.65 18.72 2.00
CA PRO A 252 13.77 18.59 1.06
C PRO A 252 14.07 17.15 0.62
N CYS A 253 13.68 16.15 1.43
CA CYS A 253 13.87 14.74 1.14
C CYS A 253 12.62 14.04 0.60
N LEU A 254 11.52 14.75 0.36
CA LEU A 254 10.26 14.14 -0.07
C LEU A 254 10.40 13.59 -1.49
N GLU A 255 10.29 12.27 -1.62
CA GLU A 255 10.39 11.53 -2.88
C GLU A 255 9.00 11.20 -3.46
N ARG A 256 7.99 10.99 -2.59
CA ARG A 256 6.68 10.46 -3.00
C ARG A 256 5.53 11.18 -2.29
N LEU A 257 4.59 11.70 -3.07
CA LEU A 257 3.32 12.23 -2.59
C LEU A 257 2.18 11.45 -3.23
N LEU A 258 1.44 10.68 -2.44
CA LEU A 258 0.50 9.67 -2.91
C LEU A 258 -0.90 9.86 -2.31
N PRO A 259 -1.72 10.77 -2.87
CA PRO A 259 -3.17 10.63 -2.80
C PRO A 259 -3.55 9.25 -3.32
N ILE A 260 -4.22 8.42 -2.51
CA ILE A 260 -4.56 7.04 -2.90
C ILE A 260 -5.99 6.97 -3.45
N TYR A 261 -6.88 7.87 -3.02
CA TYR A 261 -8.19 8.14 -3.61
C TYR A 261 -8.45 9.64 -3.58
N PRO A 262 -8.64 10.30 -4.72
CA PRO A 262 -8.82 11.74 -4.80
C PRO A 262 -10.29 12.15 -4.68
N ASP A 263 -11.23 11.28 -5.03
CA ASP A 263 -12.64 11.50 -4.78
C ASP A 263 -12.80 11.47 -3.25
N ASP A 264 -13.28 12.58 -2.68
CA ASP A 264 -13.36 12.91 -1.24
C ASP A 264 -12.05 13.36 -0.55
N GLY A 265 -10.97 13.52 -1.32
CA GLY A 265 -9.65 14.00 -0.87
C GLY A 265 -9.60 15.45 -0.36
N PRO A 266 -8.40 15.96 0.04
CA PRO A 266 -8.24 17.36 0.38
C PRO A 266 -8.65 18.26 -0.79
N VAL A 267 -9.48 19.25 -0.50
CA VAL A 267 -9.92 20.25 -1.48
C VAL A 267 -8.72 20.99 -2.09
N THR A 268 -7.66 21.18 -1.30
CA THR A 268 -6.45 21.87 -1.73
C THR A 268 -5.18 21.11 -1.31
N ILE A 269 -4.26 20.90 -2.25
CA ILE A 269 -2.90 20.40 -1.98
C ILE A 269 -1.91 21.47 -2.39
N ARG A 270 -0.98 21.85 -1.51
CA ARG A 270 0.06 22.85 -1.78
C ARG A 270 1.42 22.26 -1.49
N VAL A 271 2.25 22.13 -2.51
CA VAL A 271 3.65 21.72 -2.39
C VAL A 271 4.50 22.95 -2.59
N ILE A 272 5.05 23.52 -1.51
CA ILE A 272 5.85 24.75 -1.56
C ILE A 272 7.31 24.39 -1.87
N ARG A 273 7.98 23.58 -1.03
CA ARG A 273 9.36 23.13 -1.25
C ARG A 273 9.50 21.62 -1.11
N ALA A 274 9.62 20.93 -2.24
CA ALA A 274 9.91 19.49 -2.31
C ALA A 274 10.79 19.16 -3.55
N PRO A 275 12.08 19.54 -3.54
CA PRO A 275 12.97 19.46 -4.71
C PRO A 275 13.26 18.03 -5.18
N LYS A 276 13.09 17.02 -4.32
CA LYS A 276 13.34 15.60 -4.64
C LYS A 276 12.07 14.83 -4.99
N LEU A 277 10.94 15.49 -5.21
CA LEU A 277 9.67 14.82 -5.47
C LEU A 277 9.72 14.10 -6.83
N GLU A 278 9.82 12.78 -6.80
CA GLU A 278 9.92 11.93 -7.99
C GLU A 278 8.58 11.29 -8.38
N VAL A 279 7.70 11.05 -7.40
CA VAL A 279 6.42 10.36 -7.62
C VAL A 279 5.27 11.20 -7.10
N LEU A 280 4.30 11.49 -7.98
CA LEU A 280 3.05 12.17 -7.65
C LEU A 280 1.87 11.27 -8.02
N GLY A 281 1.17 10.81 -6.99
CA GLY A 281 0.14 9.79 -7.06
C GLY A 281 -1.28 10.35 -7.20
N PHE A 282 -2.13 9.51 -7.79
CA PHE A 282 -3.56 9.62 -8.05
C PHE A 282 -4.21 11.00 -7.89
N LEU A 283 -3.94 11.91 -8.84
CA LEU A 283 -4.64 13.20 -8.94
C LEU A 283 -5.94 13.05 -9.73
N SER A 284 -7.05 13.60 -9.25
CA SER A 284 -8.28 13.73 -10.04
C SER A 284 -8.96 15.08 -9.83
N GLN A 285 -10.09 15.28 -10.51
CA GLN A 285 -11.02 16.38 -10.31
C GLN A 285 -11.56 16.49 -8.86
N GLY A 286 -11.44 15.42 -8.05
CA GLY A 286 -11.73 15.41 -6.62
C GLY A 286 -10.77 16.25 -5.78
N ILE A 287 -9.65 16.70 -6.36
CA ILE A 287 -8.73 17.70 -5.78
C ILE A 287 -8.85 18.99 -6.62
N PRO A 288 -9.78 19.91 -6.29
CA PRO A 288 -10.04 21.09 -7.11
C PRO A 288 -8.87 22.06 -7.24
N ARG A 289 -7.97 22.13 -6.25
CA ARG A 289 -6.84 23.07 -6.25
C ARG A 289 -5.54 22.36 -5.91
N LEU A 290 -4.60 22.37 -6.84
CA LEU A 290 -3.27 21.79 -6.65
C LEU A 290 -2.22 22.87 -6.95
N HIS A 291 -1.44 23.25 -5.94
CA HIS A 291 -0.30 24.14 -6.09
C HIS A 291 0.98 23.31 -6.05
N LEU A 292 1.80 23.44 -7.08
CA LEU A 292 3.11 22.82 -7.20
C LEU A 292 4.15 23.93 -7.40
N GLY A 293 4.81 24.31 -6.31
CA GLY A 293 5.61 25.53 -6.23
C GLY A 293 4.74 26.74 -6.52
N THR A 294 5.01 27.40 -7.64
CA THR A 294 4.29 28.57 -8.15
C THR A 294 3.27 28.22 -9.25
N THR A 295 3.17 26.95 -9.63
CA THR A 295 2.22 26.46 -10.64
C THR A 295 0.90 26.09 -9.96
N LEU A 296 -0.22 26.58 -10.49
CA LEU A 296 -1.56 26.33 -9.99
C LEU A 296 -2.37 25.54 -11.01
N PHE A 297 -2.88 24.39 -10.58
CA PHE A 297 -3.92 23.65 -11.27
C PHE A 297 -5.26 23.83 -10.57
N GLN A 298 -6.28 24.21 -11.33
CA GLN A 298 -7.65 24.23 -10.87
C GLN A 298 -8.44 23.21 -11.67
N ARG A 299 -9.03 22.21 -11.00
CA ARG A 299 -9.77 21.13 -11.65
C ARG A 299 -8.96 20.47 -12.78
N MET A 300 -7.71 20.11 -12.46
CA MET A 300 -6.74 19.48 -13.38
C MET A 300 -6.32 20.33 -14.59
N ILE A 301 -6.73 21.60 -14.68
CA ILE A 301 -6.34 22.54 -15.74
C ILE A 301 -5.36 23.55 -15.17
N VAL A 302 -4.30 23.86 -15.90
CA VAL A 302 -3.33 24.87 -15.44
C VAL A 302 -3.93 26.28 -15.54
N VAL A 303 -3.86 27.04 -14.44
CA VAL A 303 -4.28 28.44 -14.40
C VAL A 303 -3.08 29.36 -14.49
N THR A 304 -1.96 28.94 -13.89
CA THR A 304 -0.70 29.71 -13.91
C THR A 304 0.45 28.72 -13.93
N MET A 305 1.36 28.86 -14.90
CA MET A 305 2.54 28.02 -15.04
C MET A 305 3.78 28.90 -15.14
N THR A 306 4.61 28.86 -14.10
CA THR A 306 5.83 29.70 -14.03
C THR A 306 7.09 28.86 -13.83
N THR A 307 6.97 27.67 -13.23
CA THR A 307 8.11 26.79 -12.94
C THR A 307 7.84 25.35 -13.40
N LYS A 308 8.86 24.74 -14.02
CA LYS A 308 8.84 23.32 -14.42
C LYS A 308 9.48 22.47 -13.31
N MET A 309 8.83 21.39 -12.92
CA MET A 309 9.34 20.44 -11.91
C MET A 309 10.07 19.29 -12.59
N ARG A 310 11.41 19.40 -12.69
CA ARG A 310 12.27 18.41 -13.36
C ARG A 310 12.49 17.12 -12.56
N ALA A 311 12.26 17.12 -11.24
CA ALA A 311 12.50 15.94 -10.41
C ALA A 311 11.46 14.83 -10.62
N LEU A 312 10.26 15.17 -11.10
CA LEU A 312 9.15 14.22 -11.22
C LEU A 312 9.38 13.22 -12.36
N LYS A 313 9.34 11.92 -12.02
CA LYS A 313 9.53 10.79 -12.94
C LYS A 313 8.27 9.97 -13.14
N ILE A 314 7.40 9.88 -12.13
CA ILE A 314 6.18 9.06 -12.17
C ILE A 314 4.98 9.92 -11.81
N LEU A 315 3.97 9.90 -12.68
CA LEU A 315 2.71 10.61 -12.49
C LEU A 315 1.53 9.64 -12.62
N VAL A 316 0.57 9.73 -11.72
CA VAL A 316 -0.68 8.98 -11.76
C VAL A 316 -1.87 9.93 -11.74
N LEU A 317 -2.68 9.88 -12.78
CA LEU A 317 -3.86 10.73 -12.98
C LEU A 317 -5.12 9.87 -13.12
N GLU A 318 -6.23 10.38 -12.58
CA GLU A 318 -7.58 9.95 -12.92
C GLU A 318 -8.34 11.09 -13.59
N CYS A 319 -8.77 10.87 -14.82
CA CYS A 319 -9.46 11.88 -15.61
C CYS A 319 -10.41 11.26 -16.64
N ALA A 320 -11.24 12.10 -17.24
CA ALA A 320 -11.95 11.75 -18.47
C ALA A 320 -10.96 11.55 -19.63
N PRO A 321 -11.34 10.88 -20.74
CA PRO A 321 -10.49 10.74 -21.94
C PRO A 321 -10.37 12.06 -22.71
N ASN A 322 -9.81 13.08 -22.05
CA ASN A 322 -9.50 14.39 -22.61
C ASN A 322 -8.01 14.67 -22.38
N LEU A 323 -7.31 15.01 -23.47
CA LEU A 323 -5.87 15.27 -23.46
C LEU A 323 -5.51 16.55 -22.71
N ASP A 324 -6.40 17.54 -22.63
CA ASP A 324 -6.13 18.81 -21.95
C ASP A 324 -5.75 18.61 -20.48
N PHE A 325 -6.43 17.67 -19.80
CA PHE A 325 -6.14 17.30 -18.41
C PHE A 325 -4.78 16.66 -18.19
N VAL A 326 -4.05 16.32 -19.26
CA VAL A 326 -2.77 15.62 -19.18
C VAL A 326 -1.65 16.44 -19.78
N VAL A 327 -1.90 17.14 -20.90
CA VAL A 327 -0.92 17.97 -21.60
C VAL A 327 -0.29 19.01 -20.67
N ASP A 328 -1.08 19.69 -19.85
CA ASP A 328 -0.58 20.70 -18.91
C ASP A 328 0.39 20.10 -17.88
N PHE A 329 0.07 18.90 -17.36
CA PHE A 329 0.99 18.19 -16.48
C PHE A 329 2.26 17.74 -17.19
N LEU A 330 2.15 17.26 -18.44
CA LEU A 330 3.33 16.90 -19.24
C LEU A 330 4.26 18.09 -19.49
N LYS A 331 3.70 19.30 -19.69
CA LYS A 331 4.46 20.54 -19.80
C LYS A 331 5.12 20.95 -18.48
N CYS A 332 4.43 20.73 -17.36
CA CYS A 332 4.94 21.01 -16.02
C CYS A 332 6.08 20.04 -15.61
N PHE A 333 6.07 18.80 -16.11
CA PHE A 333 7.01 17.72 -15.76
C PHE A 333 7.86 17.26 -16.95
N PRO A 334 8.91 18.02 -17.33
CA PRO A 334 9.70 17.75 -18.53
C PRO A 334 10.52 16.45 -18.47
N CYS A 335 10.83 15.91 -17.29
CA CYS A 335 11.62 14.67 -17.14
C CYS A 335 10.76 13.45 -16.79
N LEU A 336 9.45 13.51 -17.06
CA LEU A 336 8.52 12.43 -16.75
C LEU A 336 8.89 11.15 -17.53
N GLU A 337 9.09 10.05 -16.81
CA GLU A 337 9.46 8.75 -17.39
C GLU A 337 8.27 7.80 -17.52
N LYS A 338 7.32 7.90 -16.59
CA LYS A 338 6.18 6.98 -16.51
C LYS A 338 4.88 7.70 -16.20
N LEU A 339 3.88 7.49 -17.03
CA LEU A 339 2.54 8.05 -16.89
C LEU A 339 1.51 6.94 -16.68
N TYR A 340 0.70 7.08 -15.64
CA TYR A 340 -0.50 6.28 -15.44
C TYR A 340 -1.74 7.16 -15.59
N VAL A 341 -2.67 6.73 -16.46
CA VAL A 341 -3.97 7.38 -16.63
C VAL A 341 -5.07 6.36 -16.38
N ILE A 342 -5.97 6.70 -15.46
CA ILE A 342 -7.07 5.86 -15.04
C ILE A 342 -8.36 6.59 -15.43
N PHE A 343 -9.16 5.98 -16.31
CA PHE A 343 -10.36 6.67 -16.79
C PHE A 343 -11.52 6.56 -15.80
N SER A 344 -12.08 7.71 -15.41
CA SER A 344 -13.26 7.81 -14.55
C SER A 344 -14.58 7.71 -15.35
N GLU A 345 -15.60 7.06 -14.81
CA GLU A 345 -16.94 6.96 -15.45
C GLU A 345 -17.76 8.25 -15.31
N GLY A 346 -18.64 8.52 -16.28
CA GLY A 346 -19.76 9.44 -16.14
C GLY A 346 -19.46 10.94 -16.27
N ARG A 347 -18.20 11.37 -16.21
CA ARG A 347 -17.82 12.78 -16.40
C ARG A 347 -17.54 13.07 -17.88
N ASN A 348 -18.60 13.20 -18.68
CA ASN A 348 -18.49 13.81 -20.01
C ASN A 348 -18.18 15.30 -19.83
N THR A 349 -16.96 15.72 -20.15
CA THR A 349 -16.65 17.14 -20.29
C THR A 349 -16.41 17.41 -21.76
N ASN A 350 -17.38 18.10 -22.38
CA ASN A 350 -17.22 18.69 -23.71
C ASN A 350 -16.31 19.91 -23.57
N ILE A 351 -15.00 19.69 -23.50
CA ILE A 351 -14.02 20.75 -23.70
C ILE A 351 -13.03 20.19 -24.71
N ALA A 352 -13.16 20.64 -25.95
CA ALA A 352 -12.25 20.32 -27.03
C ALA A 352 -11.16 21.39 -27.07
N GLY A 353 -10.14 21.26 -26.22
CA GLY A 353 -8.87 21.93 -26.47
C GLY A 353 -8.18 21.25 -27.65
N LYS A 354 -7.74 22.05 -28.62
CA LYS A 354 -6.86 21.59 -29.68
C LYS A 354 -5.45 21.64 -29.12
N TYR A 355 -4.79 20.49 -29.02
CA TYR A 355 -3.35 20.45 -28.85
C TYR A 355 -2.70 21.13 -30.07
N ASP A 356 -2.13 22.32 -29.88
CA ASP A 356 -1.29 22.95 -30.89
C ASP A 356 0.06 22.22 -30.93
N GLN A 357 0.32 21.55 -32.06
CA GLN A 357 1.55 20.78 -32.33
C GLN A 357 2.83 21.63 -32.38
N LEU A 358 2.73 22.95 -32.22
CA LEU A 358 3.83 23.91 -32.37
C LEU A 358 4.66 24.09 -31.09
N ASP A 359 4.26 23.52 -29.95
CA ASP A 359 5.01 23.57 -28.69
C ASP A 359 5.42 22.15 -28.25
N PRO A 360 6.65 21.71 -28.58
CA PRO A 360 7.10 20.35 -28.30
C PRO A 360 7.21 20.10 -26.79
N ILE A 361 6.58 19.01 -26.34
CA ILE A 361 6.62 18.61 -24.93
C ILE A 361 7.88 17.79 -24.68
N GLU A 362 8.85 18.37 -23.96
CA GLU A 362 10.17 17.80 -23.65
C GLU A 362 10.12 16.34 -23.14
N CYS A 363 9.16 16.01 -22.27
CA CYS A 363 9.06 14.65 -21.74
C CYS A 363 8.66 13.62 -22.81
N LEU A 364 7.80 13.98 -23.78
CA LEU A 364 7.43 13.09 -24.89
C LEU A 364 8.62 12.82 -25.81
N GLU A 365 9.51 13.80 -25.96
CA GLU A 365 10.67 13.68 -26.83
C GLU A 365 11.80 12.87 -26.22
N LEU A 366 12.09 13.08 -24.94
CA LEU A 366 13.36 12.64 -24.34
C LEU A 366 13.22 11.64 -23.19
N HIS A 367 12.08 11.60 -22.49
CA HIS A 367 12.01 10.93 -21.18
C HIS A 367 10.89 9.89 -21.02
N LEU A 368 9.74 10.05 -21.67
CA LEU A 368 8.56 9.22 -21.43
C LEU A 368 8.72 7.81 -22.03
N LYS A 369 9.04 6.85 -21.16
CA LYS A 369 9.32 5.44 -21.53
C LYS A 369 8.11 4.54 -21.42
N GLU A 370 7.19 4.81 -20.49
CA GLU A 370 6.04 3.94 -20.24
C GLU A 370 4.74 4.72 -20.01
N VAL A 371 3.67 4.32 -20.71
CA VAL A 371 2.32 4.83 -20.53
C VAL A 371 1.39 3.69 -20.18
N VAL A 372 0.60 3.85 -19.12
CA VAL A 372 -0.34 2.83 -18.64
C VAL A 372 -1.74 3.43 -18.59
N LEU A 373 -2.62 2.92 -19.44
CA LEU A 373 -4.02 3.33 -19.53
C LEU A 373 -4.89 2.27 -18.87
N LYS A 374 -5.69 2.62 -17.86
CA LYS A 374 -6.59 1.70 -17.14
C LYS A 374 -8.04 2.15 -17.27
N ASN A 375 -8.97 1.20 -17.10
CA ASN A 375 -10.41 1.38 -17.36
C ASN A 375 -10.69 1.86 -18.78
N TYR A 376 -9.90 1.39 -19.75
CA TYR A 376 -10.00 1.84 -21.13
C TYR A 376 -11.25 1.27 -21.81
N CYS A 377 -12.14 2.15 -22.27
CA CYS A 377 -13.35 1.80 -23.01
C CYS A 377 -13.16 2.11 -24.50
N GLY A 378 -12.66 1.14 -25.27
CA GLY A 378 -12.31 1.33 -26.68
C GLY A 378 -13.48 1.59 -27.64
N GLY A 379 -14.73 1.70 -27.15
CA GLY A 379 -15.91 1.96 -27.96
C GLY A 379 -16.09 3.42 -28.39
N HIS A 380 -15.39 4.37 -27.77
CA HIS A 380 -15.51 5.80 -28.07
C HIS A 380 -14.22 6.37 -28.67
N ARG A 381 -14.36 7.19 -29.73
CA ARG A 381 -13.24 7.75 -30.50
C ARG A 381 -12.22 8.50 -29.63
N LEU A 382 -12.67 9.22 -28.60
CA LEU A 382 -11.80 9.94 -27.66
C LEU A 382 -10.75 9.05 -26.97
N TYR A 383 -11.09 7.81 -26.60
CA TYR A 383 -10.10 6.90 -25.99
C TYR A 383 -9.01 6.51 -26.99
N ILE A 384 -9.42 6.25 -28.25
CA ILE A 384 -8.51 5.90 -29.34
C ILE A 384 -7.60 7.08 -29.65
N ASP A 385 -8.15 8.29 -29.79
CA ASP A 385 -7.38 9.49 -30.07
C ASP A 385 -6.42 9.82 -28.92
N PHE A 386 -6.83 9.62 -27.67
CA PHE A 386 -5.98 9.77 -26.49
C PHE A 386 -4.79 8.81 -26.52
N ALA A 387 -5.00 7.53 -26.82
CA ALA A 387 -3.91 6.56 -26.94
C ALA A 387 -3.00 6.85 -28.14
N LYS A 388 -3.59 7.24 -29.29
CA LYS A 388 -2.85 7.62 -30.50
C LYS A 388 -1.94 8.81 -30.25
N PHE A 389 -2.38 9.81 -29.50
CA PHE A 389 -1.55 10.97 -29.15
C PHE A 389 -0.18 10.54 -28.61
N PHE A 390 -0.13 9.63 -27.64
CA PHE A 390 1.15 9.15 -27.11
C PHE A 390 1.95 8.32 -28.12
N LEU A 391 1.29 7.49 -28.92
CA LEU A 391 1.98 6.70 -29.96
C LEU A 391 2.62 7.57 -31.04
N LEU A 392 1.97 8.68 -31.40
CA LEU A 392 2.41 9.59 -32.47
C LEU A 392 3.40 10.65 -32.00
N ASN A 393 3.46 10.97 -30.70
CA ASN A 393 4.30 12.05 -30.19
C ASN A 393 5.43 11.59 -29.27
N ALA A 394 5.32 10.43 -28.60
CA ALA A 394 6.35 9.96 -27.68
C ALA A 394 7.49 9.23 -28.41
N LYS A 395 8.63 9.90 -28.59
CA LYS A 395 9.77 9.43 -29.41
C LYS A 395 10.61 8.35 -28.73
N VAL A 396 10.61 8.30 -27.40
CA VAL A 396 11.39 7.31 -26.61
C VAL A 396 10.52 6.28 -25.89
N LEU A 397 9.23 6.20 -26.26
CA LEU A 397 8.28 5.29 -25.64
C LEU A 397 8.70 3.83 -25.88
N ARG A 398 8.81 3.04 -24.82
CA ARG A 398 9.15 1.60 -24.88
C ARG A 398 7.92 0.74 -24.70
N LYS A 399 6.97 1.17 -23.87
CA LYS A 399 5.81 0.37 -23.50
C LYS A 399 4.56 1.24 -23.36
N MET A 400 3.47 0.79 -23.97
CA MET A 400 2.12 1.27 -23.71
C MET A 400 1.25 0.09 -23.26
N GLU A 401 0.77 0.14 -22.02
CA GLU A 401 -0.14 -0.87 -21.48
C GLU A 401 -1.58 -0.34 -21.52
N ILE A 402 -2.49 -1.07 -22.14
CA ILE A 402 -3.92 -0.75 -22.20
C ILE A 402 -4.70 -1.82 -21.44
N GLY A 403 -5.18 -1.45 -20.26
CA GLY A 403 -6.05 -2.24 -19.41
C GLY A 403 -7.52 -2.04 -19.77
N ALA A 404 -8.11 -3.01 -20.45
CA ALA A 404 -9.53 -3.01 -20.79
C ALA A 404 -10.40 -3.21 -19.54
N ARG A 405 -11.60 -2.62 -19.56
CA ARG A 405 -12.64 -2.94 -18.58
C ARG A 405 -13.44 -4.14 -19.09
N TYR A 406 -13.56 -5.19 -18.28
CA TYR A 406 -14.50 -6.28 -18.55
C TYR A 406 -15.91 -5.82 -18.21
N SER A 407 -16.72 -5.52 -19.22
CA SER A 407 -18.16 -5.27 -19.07
C SER A 407 -18.89 -6.61 -19.13
N TYR A 408 -19.60 -6.98 -18.06
CA TYR A 408 -20.49 -8.15 -18.04
C TYR A 408 -21.61 -8.09 -19.10
N LYS A 409 -21.82 -6.92 -19.74
CA LYS A 409 -22.91 -6.68 -20.70
C LYS A 409 -22.54 -6.87 -22.17
N SER A 410 -21.28 -7.13 -22.50
CA SER A 410 -20.86 -7.25 -23.90
C SER A 410 -20.27 -8.63 -24.17
N ASN A 411 -21.01 -9.44 -24.94
CA ASN A 411 -20.60 -10.70 -25.55
C ASN A 411 -19.41 -10.57 -26.54
N CYS A 412 -18.61 -9.50 -26.46
CA CYS A 412 -17.48 -9.32 -27.35
C CYS A 412 -16.33 -10.23 -26.91
N ASN A 413 -15.88 -11.08 -27.84
CA ASN A 413 -14.66 -11.86 -27.66
C ASN A 413 -13.48 -10.91 -27.43
N ILE A 414 -12.66 -11.23 -26.43
CA ILE A 414 -11.48 -10.48 -26.01
C ILE A 414 -10.49 -10.28 -27.15
N ASP A 415 -10.39 -11.29 -28.00
CA ASP A 415 -9.48 -11.32 -29.15
C ASP A 415 -9.97 -10.37 -30.23
N ASP A 416 -11.28 -10.32 -30.47
CA ASP A 416 -11.90 -9.41 -31.44
C ASP A 416 -11.71 -7.94 -31.03
N TRP A 417 -11.92 -7.64 -29.75
CA TRP A 417 -11.68 -6.30 -29.22
C TRP A 417 -10.20 -5.89 -29.30
N THR A 418 -9.30 -6.82 -28.99
CA THR A 418 -7.85 -6.60 -29.09
C THR A 418 -7.43 -6.38 -30.54
N CYS A 419 -8.00 -7.15 -31.48
CA CYS A 419 -7.77 -6.98 -32.91
C CYS A 419 -8.30 -5.64 -33.43
N TYR A 420 -9.52 -5.26 -33.04
CA TYR A 420 -10.10 -3.96 -33.36
C TYR A 420 -9.21 -2.81 -32.86
N LEU A 421 -8.80 -2.85 -31.60
CA LEU A 421 -7.97 -1.81 -31.01
C LEU A 421 -6.61 -1.71 -31.71
N ARG A 422 -5.96 -2.84 -32.02
CA ARG A 422 -4.69 -2.86 -32.77
C ARG A 422 -4.84 -2.25 -34.16
N ARG A 423 -5.93 -2.57 -34.89
CA ARG A 423 -6.23 -1.97 -36.19
C ARG A 423 -6.44 -0.46 -36.08
N GLN A 424 -7.20 -0.02 -35.08
CA GLN A 424 -7.51 1.39 -34.89
C GLN A 424 -6.28 2.22 -34.51
N LEU A 425 -5.40 1.69 -33.65
CA LEU A 425 -4.21 2.41 -33.19
C LEU A 425 -3.13 2.57 -34.26
N GLN A 426 -3.25 1.90 -35.43
CA GLN A 426 -2.34 2.04 -36.57
C GLN A 426 -0.87 2.11 -36.15
N ALA A 427 -0.46 1.05 -35.44
CA ALA A 427 0.82 0.85 -34.80
C ALA A 427 2.07 1.10 -35.67
N GLU A 428 1.94 1.17 -36.98
CA GLU A 428 3.04 1.27 -37.92
C GLU A 428 3.59 2.70 -38.01
N ASN A 429 2.78 3.72 -37.69
CA ASN A 429 3.15 5.14 -37.74
C ASN A 429 3.62 5.70 -36.38
N ARG A 430 4.16 4.86 -35.49
CA ARG A 430 4.60 5.30 -34.15
C ARG A 430 5.84 6.19 -34.23
N ALA A 431 5.91 7.20 -33.39
CA ALA A 431 7.11 8.03 -33.22
C ALA A 431 8.30 7.22 -32.70
N SER A 432 8.06 6.32 -31.75
CA SER A 432 9.04 5.34 -31.28
C SER A 432 8.86 4.00 -32.00
N ARG A 433 9.90 3.55 -32.71
CA ARG A 433 9.93 2.24 -33.37
C ARG A 433 9.98 1.08 -32.38
N ASP A 434 10.53 1.31 -31.19
CA ASP A 434 10.70 0.29 -30.15
C ASP A 434 9.48 0.16 -29.22
N ALA A 435 8.49 1.05 -29.36
CA ALA A 435 7.29 1.02 -28.53
C ALA A 435 6.56 -0.32 -28.69
N ARG A 436 6.20 -0.96 -27.57
CA ARG A 436 5.35 -2.16 -27.53
C ARG A 436 3.99 -1.82 -26.94
N VAL A 437 2.91 -2.20 -27.61
CA VAL A 437 1.54 -2.03 -27.12
C VAL A 437 1.05 -3.35 -26.55
N GLU A 438 0.91 -3.40 -25.22
CA GLU A 438 0.39 -4.56 -24.49
C GLU A 438 -1.08 -4.29 -24.13
N VAL A 439 -1.96 -5.19 -24.53
CA VAL A 439 -3.37 -5.14 -24.14
C VAL A 439 -3.59 -6.19 -23.05
N LYS A 440 -4.06 -5.76 -21.90
CA LYS A 440 -4.38 -6.64 -20.77
C LYS A 440 -5.86 -6.52 -20.48
N VAL A 441 -6.52 -7.66 -20.32
CA VAL A 441 -7.87 -7.67 -19.80
C VAL A 441 -7.80 -7.98 -18.33
N ASN A 442 -8.20 -6.97 -17.59
CA ASN A 442 -8.29 -7.07 -16.16
C ASN A 442 -9.77 -7.30 -15.85
N LYS A 443 -10.05 -8.29 -14.99
CA LYS A 443 -11.35 -8.44 -14.32
C LYS A 443 -11.51 -7.27 -13.34
N PHE A 444 -11.70 -6.06 -13.88
CA PHE A 444 -11.91 -4.86 -13.10
C PHE A 444 -13.39 -4.80 -12.70
N THR A 445 -13.70 -5.24 -11.50
CA THR A 445 -14.80 -4.62 -10.76
C THR A 445 -14.33 -3.23 -10.34
N ARG A 446 -15.27 -2.29 -10.19
CA ARG A 446 -15.08 -0.89 -9.71
C ARG A 446 -14.23 -0.75 -8.43
N HIS A 447 -13.82 -1.85 -7.82
CA HIS A 447 -13.21 -1.91 -6.51
C HIS A 447 -11.68 -1.97 -6.64
N CYS A 448 -11.10 -0.77 -6.56
CA CYS A 448 -10.19 -0.40 -5.47
C CYS A 448 -8.87 -1.19 -5.30
N CYS A 449 -8.90 -2.52 -5.20
CA CYS A 449 -7.78 -3.30 -4.69
C CYS A 449 -6.53 -3.20 -5.57
N HIS A 450 -6.64 -3.25 -6.90
CA HIS A 450 -5.45 -3.26 -7.76
C HIS A 450 -4.77 -1.89 -7.93
N ILE A 451 -5.56 -0.82 -7.94
CA ILE A 451 -5.06 0.57 -7.94
C ILE A 451 -4.42 0.86 -6.59
N LEU A 452 -5.09 0.48 -5.50
CA LEU A 452 -4.54 0.53 -4.15
C LEU A 452 -3.24 -0.28 -4.07
N VAL A 453 -3.20 -1.52 -4.59
CA VAL A 453 -1.97 -2.33 -4.65
C VAL A 453 -0.89 -1.63 -5.47
N MET A 454 -1.23 -0.98 -6.58
CA MET A 454 -0.25 -0.32 -7.44
C MET A 454 0.32 0.93 -6.77
N VAL A 455 -0.53 1.81 -6.24
CA VAL A 455 -0.14 3.03 -5.52
C VAL A 455 0.55 2.66 -4.19
N CYS A 456 0.10 1.62 -3.49
CA CYS A 456 0.75 1.11 -2.28
C CYS A 456 2.07 0.41 -2.57
N LYS A 457 2.25 -0.27 -3.71
CA LYS A 457 3.58 -0.76 -4.15
C LYS A 457 4.52 0.40 -4.46
N MET A 458 3.98 1.56 -4.85
CA MET A 458 4.78 2.79 -4.98
C MET A 458 5.08 3.42 -3.62
N ALA A 459 4.21 3.26 -2.62
CA ALA A 459 4.35 3.80 -1.26
C ALA A 459 5.19 2.93 -0.30
N TYR A 460 5.12 1.60 -0.42
CA TYR A 460 5.60 0.61 0.54
C TYR A 460 6.37 -0.54 -0.12
N SER A 461 7.26 -1.18 0.63
CA SER A 461 7.78 -2.51 0.25
C SER A 461 6.66 -3.56 0.35
N LEU A 462 6.69 -4.57 -0.53
CA LEU A 462 5.70 -5.65 -0.59
C LEU A 462 5.52 -6.40 0.75
N GLU A 463 6.58 -6.48 1.56
CA GLU A 463 6.57 -7.10 2.89
C GLU A 463 5.77 -6.29 3.92
N GLN A 464 5.84 -4.96 3.84
CA GLN A 464 5.04 -4.09 4.71
C GLN A 464 3.55 -4.19 4.34
N TRP A 465 3.24 -4.29 3.05
CA TRP A 465 1.88 -4.33 2.49
C TRP A 465 1.02 -5.54 2.95
N ASN A 466 1.59 -6.74 3.09
CA ASN A 466 0.80 -7.93 3.50
C ASN A 466 0.29 -7.86 4.95
N ALA A 467 0.90 -7.04 5.81
CA ALA A 467 0.38 -6.78 7.16
C ALA A 467 -0.82 -5.79 7.16
N PHE A 468 -0.98 -5.00 6.10
CA PHE A 468 -1.90 -3.87 6.03
C PHE A 468 -3.25 -4.14 5.37
N LEU A 469 -3.48 -5.35 4.86
CA LEU A 469 -4.84 -5.73 4.47
C LEU A 469 -5.65 -5.94 5.76
N PRO A 470 -6.71 -5.14 6.04
CA PRO A 470 -7.88 -5.77 6.61
C PRO A 470 -8.20 -6.93 5.66
N TYR A 471 -8.18 -8.17 6.17
CA TYR A 471 -8.61 -9.34 5.41
C TYR A 471 -9.91 -8.98 4.64
N PRO A 472 -10.14 -9.52 3.43
CA PRO A 472 -11.15 -9.03 2.50
C PRO A 472 -12.56 -9.21 3.07
N LEU A 473 -13.04 -8.20 3.79
CA LEU A 473 -14.44 -8.01 4.17
C LEU A 473 -15.36 -7.88 2.93
N TRP A 474 -14.78 -7.85 1.74
CA TRP A 474 -15.47 -7.76 0.45
C TRP A 474 -15.66 -9.11 -0.24
N SER A 475 -15.22 -10.23 0.35
CA SER A 475 -15.39 -11.57 -0.26
C SER A 475 -16.62 -12.35 0.21
N LYS A 476 -17.36 -11.88 1.24
CA LYS A 476 -18.47 -12.66 1.83
C LYS A 476 -19.84 -11.97 1.87
N SER A 477 -19.94 -10.68 1.54
CA SER A 477 -21.19 -9.91 1.65
C SER A 477 -22.02 -9.85 0.35
N TYR A 478 -21.62 -10.53 -0.73
CA TYR A 478 -22.35 -10.50 -2.01
C TYR A 478 -22.82 -11.87 -2.55
N ASP A 479 -22.91 -12.90 -1.68
CA ASP A 479 -23.46 -14.23 -2.03
C ASP A 479 -24.67 -14.65 -1.16
N ARG A 480 -25.34 -13.70 -0.50
CA ARG A 480 -26.67 -13.94 0.09
C ARG A 480 -27.65 -12.87 -0.35
N GLY A 481 -28.44 -13.19 -1.38
CA GLY A 481 -29.54 -12.35 -1.84
C GLY A 481 -29.91 -12.63 -3.29
N GLY A 482 -30.36 -13.86 -3.56
CA GLY A 482 -30.78 -14.29 -4.89
C GLY A 482 -31.20 -15.75 -4.88
N GLY A 483 -32.23 -16.06 -4.11
CA GLY A 483 -32.78 -17.41 -3.94
C GLY A 483 -33.96 -17.36 -2.99
N ASP A 484 -35.03 -16.71 -3.44
CA ASP A 484 -36.41 -17.23 -3.49
C ASP A 484 -37.34 -16.18 -4.12
#